data_AF-A0A521PSI9-F1
#
_entry.id   AF-A0A521PSI9-F1
#
_cell.length_a   1.000
_cell.length_b   1.000
_cell.length_c   1.000
_cell.angle_alpha   90.00
_cell.angle_beta   90.00
_cell.angle_gamma   90.00
#
_symmetry.space_group_name_H-M   'P 1'
#
loop_
_entity.id
_entity.type
_entity.pdbx_description
1 polymer ?
#
loop_
_entity_poly.entity_id
_entity_poly.type
_entity_poly.pdbx_seq_one_letter_code
_entity_poly.pdbx_strand_id
1 'polypeptide(L)'
;MLAFAAPAAHPAVVARTDVASHAESYLLLKSAGDVVWVADPKVATAFASMRDAIRAASRLPANQRAYGLPREAEPVVRRPH
;
A
#
# COMPACT_ATOMS: atom_id res chain seq x y z
N MET A 1 -3.31 -3.42 -42.78
CA MET A 1 -3.88 -2.69 -41.62
C MET A 1 -3.35 -3.36 -40.37
N LEU A 2 -2.47 -2.70 -39.61
CA LEU A 2 -1.99 -3.21 -38.32
C LEU A 2 -3.02 -2.81 -37.25
N ALA A 3 -3.68 -3.80 -36.65
CA ALA A 3 -4.57 -3.59 -35.51
C ALA A 3 -3.72 -3.31 -34.27
N PHE A 4 -3.78 -2.09 -33.75
CA PHE A 4 -3.16 -1.73 -32.49
C PHE A 4 -4.00 -2.34 -31.37
N ALA A 5 -3.56 -3.46 -30.81
CA ALA A 5 -4.19 -4.03 -29.62
C ALA A 5 -4.05 -3.03 -28.47
N ALA A 6 -5.17 -2.49 -28.00
CA ALA A 6 -5.17 -1.66 -26.80
C ALA A 6 -4.53 -2.46 -25.65
N PRO A 7 -3.57 -1.90 -24.90
CA PRO A 7 -2.96 -2.61 -23.80
C PRO A 7 -4.07 -3.02 -22.83
N ALA A 8 -4.18 -4.32 -22.55
CA ALA A 8 -5.10 -4.81 -21.53
C ALA A 8 -4.80 -4.02 -20.24
N ALA A 9 -5.81 -3.35 -19.70
CA ALA A 9 -5.68 -2.61 -18.46
C ALA A 9 -5.44 -3.64 -17.34
N HIS A 10 -4.18 -3.93 -17.07
CA HIS A 10 -3.82 -4.80 -15.96
C HIS A 10 -4.09 -3.99 -14.69
N PRO A 11 -5.05 -4.40 -13.84
CA PRO A 11 -5.35 -3.67 -12.63
C PRO A 11 -4.10 -3.63 -11.75
N ALA A 12 -3.72 -2.42 -11.33
CA ALA A 12 -2.61 -2.21 -10.41
C ALA A 12 -3.11 -2.30 -8.97
N VAL A 13 -2.28 -2.85 -8.07
CA VAL A 13 -2.54 -2.88 -6.63
C VAL A 13 -1.39 -2.21 -5.90
N VAL A 14 -1.65 -1.71 -4.68
CA VAL A 14 -0.61 -1.15 -3.81
C VAL A 14 -0.29 -2.18 -2.74
N ALA A 15 0.95 -2.64 -2.69
CA ALA A 15 1.47 -3.48 -1.63
C ALA A 15 2.30 -2.65 -0.64
N ARG A 16 2.23 -3.02 0.64
CA ARG A 16 3.12 -2.57 1.71
C ARG A 16 4.07 -3.71 2.02
N THR A 17 5.35 -3.43 1.84
CA THR A 17 6.46 -4.31 2.21
C THR A 17 7.09 -3.75 3.47
N ASP A 18 6.46 -4.01 4.62
CA ASP A 18 7.12 -3.70 5.88
C ASP A 18 8.05 -4.87 6.24
N VAL A 19 9.27 -4.57 6.70
CA VAL A 19 10.30 -5.58 6.96
C VAL A 19 10.00 -6.37 8.25
N ALA A 20 9.13 -5.84 9.12
CA ALA A 20 8.82 -6.41 10.44
C ALA A 20 7.70 -7.46 10.37
N SER A 21 6.77 -7.30 9.44
CA SER A 21 5.67 -8.20 9.13
C SER A 21 6.10 -8.97 7.89
N HIS A 22 6.59 -10.19 8.07
CA HIS A 22 7.00 -11.09 6.97
C HIS A 22 5.89 -11.43 5.94
N ALA A 23 4.75 -10.74 5.98
CA ALA A 23 3.61 -10.91 5.11
C ALA A 23 3.36 -9.63 4.29
N GLU A 24 3.27 -9.79 2.97
CA GLU A 24 2.80 -8.72 2.09
C GLU A 24 1.37 -8.32 2.49
N SER A 25 1.14 -7.02 2.60
CA SER A 25 -0.20 -6.48 2.84
C SER A 25 -0.59 -5.55 1.69
N TYR A 26 -1.85 -5.59 1.28
CA TYR A 26 -2.36 -4.85 0.13
C TYR A 26 -3.39 -3.80 0.57
N LEU A 27 -3.44 -2.69 -0.17
CA LEU A 27 -4.27 -1.55 0.17
C LEU A 27 -5.74 -1.81 -0.15
N LEU A 28 -6.62 -1.62 0.83
CA LEU A 28 -8.07 -1.54 0.65
C LEU A 28 -8.56 -0.15 1.08
N LEU A 29 -9.14 0.59 0.14
CA LEU A 29 -9.87 1.84 0.37
C LEU A 29 -11.35 1.53 0.63
N LYS A 30 -11.87 1.94 1.78
CA LYS A 30 -13.30 1.87 2.09
C LYS A 30 -14.02 3.13 1.63
N SER A 31 -15.32 3.02 1.42
CA SER A 31 -16.21 4.10 0.94
C SER A 31 -16.23 5.35 1.82
N ALA A 32 -15.81 5.27 3.10
CA ALA A 32 -15.71 6.40 4.02
C ALA A 32 -14.36 7.14 3.97
N GLY A 33 -13.45 6.76 3.05
CA GLY A 33 -12.07 7.27 3.04
C GLY A 33 -11.15 6.56 4.03
N ASP A 34 -11.67 5.58 4.78
CA ASP A 34 -10.86 4.71 5.63
C ASP A 34 -9.95 3.83 4.79
N VAL A 35 -8.75 3.62 5.30
CA VAL A 35 -7.72 2.81 4.66
C VAL A 35 -7.40 1.62 5.55
N VAL A 36 -7.41 0.43 4.95
CA VAL A 36 -7.08 -0.82 5.63
C VAL A 36 -6.03 -1.58 4.81
N TRP A 37 -5.14 -2.28 5.51
CA TRP A 37 -4.17 -3.20 4.91
C TRP A 37 -4.70 -4.63 5.06
N VAL A 38 -4.85 -5.35 3.95
CA VAL A 38 -5.39 -6.72 3.89
C VAL A 38 -4.35 -7.70 3.36
N ALA A 39 -4.41 -8.97 3.76
CA ALA A 39 -3.45 -9.98 3.30
C ALA A 39 -3.79 -10.56 1.92
N ASP A 40 -5.06 -10.53 1.48
CA ASP A 40 -5.48 -11.09 0.19
C ASP A 40 -5.48 -10.00 -0.91
N PRO A 41 -4.65 -10.15 -1.95
CA PRO A 41 -4.60 -9.19 -3.07
C PRO A 41 -5.91 -9.16 -3.87
N LYS A 42 -6.74 -10.21 -3.84
CA LYS A 42 -8.04 -10.24 -4.54
C LYS A 42 -9.08 -9.32 -3.91
N VAL A 43 -8.92 -9.00 -2.62
CA VAL A 43 -9.79 -8.10 -1.87
C VAL A 43 -9.27 -6.67 -1.90
N ALA A 44 -8.03 -6.45 -2.34
CA ALA A 44 -7.41 -5.14 -2.42
C ALA A 44 -8.11 -4.23 -3.44
N THR A 45 -7.94 -2.92 -3.25
CA THR A 45 -8.41 -1.94 -4.23
C THR A 45 -7.58 -2.03 -5.50
N ALA A 46 -8.23 -2.44 -6.59
CA ALA A 46 -7.68 -2.42 -7.93
C ALA A 46 -7.73 -1.01 -8.51
N PHE A 47 -6.60 -0.53 -9.01
CA PHE A 47 -6.46 0.74 -9.71
C PHE A 47 -6.37 0.50 -11.21
N ALA A 48 -7.00 1.38 -12.00
CA ALA A 48 -6.99 1.29 -13.46
C ALA A 48 -5.58 1.48 -14.07
N SER A 49 -4.66 2.11 -13.34
CA SER A 49 -3.28 2.33 -13.78
C SER A 49 -2.29 2.37 -12.63
N MET A 50 -1.01 2.12 -12.92
CA MET A 50 0.08 2.33 -11.95
C MET A 50 0.13 3.77 -11.44
N ARG A 51 -0.20 4.76 -12.28
CA ARG A 51 -0.22 6.18 -11.89
C ARG A 51 -1.25 6.43 -10.79
N ASP A 52 -2.42 5.80 -10.88
CA ASP A 52 -3.47 5.93 -9.89
C ASP A 52 -3.09 5.22 -8.59
N ALA A 53 -2.49 4.04 -8.68
CA ALA A 53 -1.95 3.31 -7.53
C ALA A 53 -0.89 4.13 -6.78
N ILE A 54 0.07 4.73 -7.49
CA ILE A 54 1.11 5.59 -6.90
C ILE A 54 0.47 6.82 -6.24
N ARG A 55 -0.47 7.49 -6.90
CA ARG A 55 -1.17 8.65 -6.34
C ARG A 55 -1.90 8.29 -5.04
N ALA A 56 -2.57 7.14 -5.00
CA ALA A 56 -3.23 6.65 -3.80
C ALA A 56 -2.22 6.39 -2.68
N ALA A 57 -1.14 5.66 -2.98
CA ALA A 57 -0.07 5.38 -2.02
C ALA A 57 0.56 6.65 -1.43
N SER A 58 0.78 7.69 -2.25
CA SER A 58 1.39 8.95 -1.82
C SER A 58 0.49 9.82 -0.93
N ARG A 59 -0.82 9.63 -1.02
CA ARG A 59 -1.82 10.37 -0.22
C ARG A 59 -2.12 9.71 1.11
N LEU A 60 -1.56 8.55 1.39
CA LEU A 60 -1.78 7.85 2.65
C LEU A 60 -1.23 8.67 3.84
N PRO A 61 -1.96 8.69 4.97
CA PRO A 61 -1.46 9.23 6.23
C PRO A 61 -0.10 8.62 6.60
N ALA A 62 0.77 9.37 7.27
CA ALA A 62 2.16 8.97 7.54
C ALA A 62 2.29 7.60 8.23
N ASN A 63 1.37 7.27 9.13
CA ASN A 63 1.30 5.99 9.85
C ASN A 63 0.80 4.80 9.01
N GLN A 64 0.27 5.06 7.81
CA GLN A 64 -0.29 4.08 6.91
C GLN A 64 0.43 4.03 5.56
N ARG A 65 1.49 4.82 5.37
CA ARG A 65 2.24 4.83 4.11
C ARG A 65 2.76 3.44 3.79
N ALA A 66 2.63 3.06 2.52
CA ALA A 66 3.17 1.82 1.97
C ALA A 66 4.71 1.79 2.00
N TYR A 67 5.32 2.96 2.19
CA TYR A 67 6.76 3.20 2.24
C TYR A 67 7.08 3.99 3.52
N GLY A 68 8.04 3.49 4.29
CA GLY A 68 8.52 4.12 5.51
C GLY A 68 9.90 3.54 5.84
N LEU A 69 10.76 4.35 6.46
CA LEU A 69 11.98 3.83 7.07
C LEU A 69 11.58 2.79 8.13
N PRO A 70 12.31 1.68 8.28
CA PRO A 70 12.15 0.79 9.42
C PRO A 70 12.11 1.67 10.67
N ARG A 71 11.05 1.59 11.48
CA ARG A 71 11.06 2.24 12.78
C ARG A 71 12.24 1.64 13.53
N GLU A 72 13.33 2.38 13.66
CA GLU A 72 14.34 2.06 14.67
C GLU A 72 13.58 1.93 15.98
N ALA A 73 13.75 0.79 16.66
CA ALA A 73 13.09 0.54 17.93
C ALA A 73 13.36 1.74 18.84
N GLU A 74 12.32 2.50 19.18
CA GLU A 74 12.45 3.58 20.16
C GLU A 74 13.12 2.98 21.41
N PRO A 75 14.31 3.46 21.81
CA PRO A 75 14.93 2.96 23.03
C PRO A 75 13.97 3.28 24.16
N VAL A 76 13.45 2.23 24.79
CA VAL A 76 12.63 2.35 26.00
C VAL A 76 13.52 2.96 27.07
N VAL A 77 13.46 4.29 27.23
CA VAL A 77 14.14 5.01 28.31
C VAL A 77 13.40 4.66 29.60
N ARG A 78 13.79 3.55 30.23
CA ARG A 78 13.41 3.27 31.61
C ARG A 78 14.16 4.26 32.50
N ARG A 79 13.47 5.29 32.98
CA ARG A 79 14.00 6.15 34.04
C ARG A 79 14.09 5.32 35.34
N PRO A 80 15.26 5.18 35.97
CA PRO A 80 15.35 4.62 37.30
C PRO A 80 14.74 5.60 38.31
N HIS A 81 14.02 5.04 39.27
CA HIS A 81 13.33 5.73 40.35
C HIS A 81 14.20 5.82 41.60
#